data_AF-A0AA88EF36-F1
#
_entry.id   AF-A0AA88EF36-F1
#
_cell.length_a   1.000
_cell.length_b   1.000
_cell.length_c   1.000
_cell.angle_alpha   90.00
_cell.angle_beta   90.00
_cell.angle_gamma   90.00
#
_symmetry.space_group_name_H-M   'P 1'
#
loop_
_entity.id
_entity.type
_entity.pdbx_description
1 polymer ?
#
loop_
_entity_poly.entity_id
_entity_poly.type
_entity_poly.pdbx_seq_one_letter_code
_entity_poly.pdbx_strand_id
1 'polypeptide(L)'
;MDQIQHWIHEHPLFLRKDHEINNERCGMCNEEIVAPYNYYACDACEFYVHKSCAELPPNINHPFHPSHPFTLLAHSNYYCNSCHQKFQNALQFGCGRCDLNMDVECALIPHITCEGREH
;
A
#
# COMPACT_ATOMS: atom_id res chain seq x y z
N MET A 1 0.14 -1.99 24.01
CA MET A 1 -0.12 -2.71 22.74
C MET A 1 -0.53 -1.64 21.75
N ASP A 2 0.20 -1.50 20.65
CA ASP A 2 -0.10 -0.49 19.64
C ASP A 2 -1.34 -0.95 18.85
N GLN A 3 -2.34 -0.08 18.73
CA GLN A 3 -3.57 -0.36 17.98
C GLN A 3 -3.86 0.77 17.00
N ILE A 4 -4.53 0.43 15.90
CA ILE A 4 -4.98 1.38 14.89
C ILE A 4 -6.46 1.17 14.54
N GLN A 5 -7.12 2.25 14.17
CA GLN A 5 -8.37 2.22 13.42
C GLN A 5 -7.99 2.43 11.95
N HIS A 6 -8.20 1.44 11.10
CA HIS A 6 -7.75 1.48 9.71
C HIS A 6 -8.96 1.61 8.77
N TRP A 7 -8.92 2.49 7.77
CA TRP A 7 -10.11 2.79 6.94
C TRP A 7 -10.63 1.63 6.08
N ILE A 8 -9.84 0.57 5.93
CA ILE A 8 -10.22 -0.64 5.18
C ILE A 8 -10.98 -1.67 6.04
N HIS A 9 -11.02 -1.47 7.35
CA HIS A 9 -11.55 -2.46 8.28
C HIS A 9 -12.24 -1.79 9.48
N GLU A 10 -13.43 -2.28 9.84
CA GLU A 10 -14.28 -1.63 10.84
C GLU A 10 -13.76 -1.78 12.28
N HIS A 11 -13.08 -2.89 12.58
CA HIS A 11 -12.60 -3.16 13.94
C HIS A 11 -11.20 -2.57 14.20
N PRO A 12 -10.86 -2.32 15.49
CA PRO A 12 -9.48 -2.04 15.89
C PRO A 12 -8.55 -3.18 15.46
N LEU A 13 -7.40 -2.81 14.91
CA LEU A 13 -6.34 -3.75 14.61
C LEU A 13 -5.18 -3.57 15.60
N PHE A 14 -4.65 -4.68 16.11
CA PHE A 14 -3.60 -4.70 17.13
C PHE A 14 -2.29 -5.17 16.54
N LEU A 15 -1.21 -4.47 16.84
CA LEU A 15 0.12 -4.84 16.39
C LEU A 15 0.55 -6.14 17.07
N ARG A 16 0.89 -7.15 16.26
CA ARG A 16 1.51 -8.41 16.67
C ARG A 16 2.93 -8.43 16.10
N LYS A 17 3.88 -8.80 16.96
CA LYS A 17 5.30 -8.97 16.60
C LYS A 17 5.70 -10.40 16.91
N ASP A 18 6.45 -11.01 16.00
CA ASP A 18 7.11 -12.31 16.19
C ASP A 18 6.15 -13.47 16.54
N HIS A 19 4.85 -13.31 16.26
CA HIS A 19 3.85 -14.36 16.42
C HIS A 19 3.66 -15.03 15.07
N GLU A 20 4.18 -16.25 14.95
CA GLU A 20 3.99 -17.09 13.78
C GLU A 20 2.51 -17.24 13.48
N ILE A 21 2.18 -17.10 12.20
CA ILE A 21 0.82 -17.15 11.70
C ILE A 21 0.77 -18.09 10.50
N ASN A 22 -0.27 -18.92 10.43
CA ASN A 22 -0.32 -20.05 9.51
C ASN A 22 -0.65 -19.61 8.08
N ASN A 23 0.36 -19.18 7.32
CA ASN A 23 0.21 -18.80 5.89
C ASN A 23 -0.93 -17.80 5.64
N GLU A 24 -1.21 -16.94 6.63
CA GLU A 24 -2.26 -15.94 6.51
C GLU A 24 -1.81 -14.84 5.55
N ARG A 25 -2.76 -14.39 4.73
CA ARG A 25 -2.51 -13.38 3.70
C ARG A 25 -2.93 -12.01 4.20
N CYS A 26 -2.15 -11.01 3.84
CA CYS A 26 -2.48 -9.61 4.10
C CYS A 26 -3.73 -9.19 3.32
N GLY A 27 -4.74 -8.67 4.00
CA GLY A 27 -6.00 -8.21 3.39
C GLY A 27 -5.89 -6.95 2.53
N MET A 28 -4.69 -6.44 2.27
CA MET A 28 -4.42 -5.27 1.42
C MET A 28 -3.65 -5.63 0.14
N CYS A 29 -2.49 -6.24 0.30
CA CYS A 29 -1.62 -6.62 -0.81
C CYS A 29 -1.81 -8.07 -1.26
N ASN A 30 -2.59 -8.86 -0.51
CA ASN A 30 -2.82 -10.28 -0.75
C ASN A 30 -1.53 -11.13 -0.77
N GLU A 31 -0.41 -10.62 -0.23
CA GLU A 31 0.81 -11.40 -0.03
C GLU A 31 0.82 -12.07 1.35
N GLU A 32 1.55 -13.17 1.50
CA GLU A 32 1.66 -13.90 2.76
C GLU A 32 2.37 -13.07 3.84
N ILE A 33 1.94 -13.23 5.09
CA ILE A 33 2.59 -12.63 6.25
C ILE A 33 3.71 -13.56 6.71
N VAL A 34 4.92 -13.29 6.23
CA VAL A 34 6.12 -14.06 6.54
C VAL A 34 7.01 -13.36 7.57
N ALA A 35 8.00 -14.08 8.10
CA ALA A 35 8.98 -13.52 9.03
C ALA A 35 9.81 -12.38 8.41
N PRO A 36 10.20 -11.33 9.18
CA PRO A 36 9.91 -11.12 10.60
C PRO A 36 8.47 -10.68 10.79
N TYR A 37 7.69 -11.47 11.53
CA TYR A 37 6.24 -11.32 11.63
C TYR A 37 5.87 -9.97 12.25
N ASN A 38 5.50 -9.01 11.40
CA ASN A 38 5.12 -7.65 11.79
C ASN A 38 3.82 -7.28 11.08
N TYR A 39 2.71 -7.51 11.77
CA TYR A 39 1.38 -7.34 11.21
C TYR A 39 0.41 -6.80 12.24
N TYR A 40 -0.65 -6.15 11.77
CA TYR A 40 -1.81 -5.86 12.57
C TYR A 40 -2.85 -6.97 12.40
N ALA A 41 -3.49 -7.36 13.51
CA ALA A 41 -4.54 -8.38 13.53
C ALA A 41 -5.82 -7.83 14.17
N CYS A 42 -6.96 -8.21 13.61
CA CYS A 42 -8.27 -8.04 14.23
C CYS A 42 -8.49 -9.17 15.24
N ASP A 43 -8.87 -8.85 16.48
CA ASP A 43 -9.24 -9.89 17.45
C ASP A 43 -10.72 -10.31 17.32
N ALA A 44 -11.53 -9.52 16.61
CA ALA A 44 -12.94 -9.80 16.37
C ALA A 44 -13.18 -10.68 15.12
N CYS A 45 -12.16 -10.83 14.28
CA CYS A 45 -12.30 -11.39 12.93
C CYS A 45 -10.94 -11.85 12.39
N GLU A 46 -10.94 -12.78 11.43
CA GLU A 46 -9.71 -13.29 10.80
C GLU A 46 -9.17 -12.31 9.75
N PHE A 47 -8.85 -11.08 10.17
CA PHE A 47 -8.30 -10.04 9.31
C PHE A 47 -6.90 -9.65 9.76
N TYR A 48 -5.95 -9.76 8.81
CA TYR A 48 -4.54 -9.52 9.04
C TYR A 48 -3.99 -8.59 7.96
N VAL A 49 -3.10 -7.68 8.33
CA VAL A 49 -2.42 -6.79 7.38
C VAL A 49 -0.97 -6.60 7.79
N HIS A 50 -0.05 -6.61 6.82
CA HIS A 50 1.33 -6.23 7.11
C HIS A 50 1.36 -4.84 7.74
N LYS A 51 2.24 -4.64 8.71
CA LYS A 51 2.45 -3.32 9.32
C LYS A 51 2.76 -2.27 8.25
N SER A 52 3.62 -2.60 7.29
CA SER A 52 3.98 -1.73 6.17
C SER A 52 2.79 -1.35 5.29
N CYS A 53 1.87 -2.28 5.05
CA CYS A 53 0.65 -2.01 4.27
C CYS A 53 -0.30 -1.08 5.03
N ALA A 54 -0.48 -1.29 6.33
CA ALA A 54 -1.35 -0.48 7.17
C ALA A 54 -0.81 0.94 7.41
N GLU A 55 0.49 1.14 7.26
CA GLU A 55 1.16 2.44 7.43
C GLU A 55 1.30 3.21 6.11
N LEU A 56 0.86 2.64 4.98
CA LEU A 56 0.83 3.37 3.71
C LEU A 56 -0.13 4.57 3.80
N PRO A 57 0.23 5.72 3.19
CA PRO A 57 -0.67 6.86 3.14
C PRO A 57 -1.91 6.51 2.29
N PRO A 58 -3.13 6.83 2.75
CA PRO A 58 -4.35 6.58 1.98
C PRO A 58 -4.42 7.45 0.72
N ASN A 59 -3.75 8.61 0.72
CA ASN A 59 -3.64 9.50 -0.44
C ASN A 59 -2.24 10.10 -0.52
N ILE A 60 -1.75 10.29 -1.73
CA ILE A 60 -0.48 10.96 -2.01
C ILE A 60 -0.64 12.03 -3.09
N ASN A 61 0.09 13.12 -2.96
CA ASN A 61 0.23 14.14 -4.01
C ASN A 61 1.54 13.90 -4.74
N HIS A 62 1.46 13.50 -6.00
CA HIS A 62 2.64 13.13 -6.76
C HIS A 62 3.16 14.31 -7.59
N PRO A 63 4.47 14.61 -7.62
CA PRO A 63 5.03 15.76 -8.34
C PRO A 63 4.70 15.80 -9.84
N PHE A 64 4.58 14.63 -10.50
CA PHE A 64 4.21 14.54 -11.92
C PHE A 64 2.70 14.72 -12.18
N HIS A 65 1.88 14.68 -11.14
CA HIS A 65 0.44 14.88 -11.26
C HIS A 65 -0.09 15.69 -10.06
N PRO A 66 0.29 16.97 -9.94
CA PRO A 66 -0.05 17.78 -8.77
C PRO A 66 -1.54 18.18 -8.71
N SER A 67 -2.26 18.08 -9.83
CA SER A 67 -3.66 18.51 -9.94
C SER A 67 -4.61 17.63 -9.15
N HIS A 68 -4.32 16.32 -9.02
CA HIS A 68 -5.19 15.37 -8.33
C HIS A 68 -4.37 14.39 -7.49
N PRO A 69 -4.81 14.08 -6.26
CA PRO A 69 -4.16 13.06 -5.46
C PRO A 69 -4.37 11.67 -6.07
N PHE A 70 -3.40 10.79 -5.86
CA PHE A 70 -3.62 9.37 -5.99
C PHE A 70 -4.16 8.81 -4.68
N THR A 71 -5.13 7.92 -4.77
CA THR A 71 -5.72 7.19 -3.64
C THR A 71 -5.21 5.76 -3.62
N LEU A 72 -4.89 5.25 -2.44
CA LEU A 72 -4.51 3.85 -2.25
C LEU A 72 -5.73 2.96 -2.39
N LEU A 73 -5.64 2.00 -3.29
CA LEU A 73 -6.66 0.98 -3.56
C LEU A 73 -6.06 -0.40 -3.33
N ALA A 74 -6.85 -1.29 -2.76
CA ALA A 74 -6.51 -2.70 -2.57
C ALA A 74 -7.15 -3.59 -3.64
N HIS A 75 -6.61 -4.79 -3.81
CA HIS A 75 -7.19 -5.83 -4.68
C HIS A 75 -7.43 -5.37 -6.13
N SER A 76 -6.55 -4.52 -6.65
CA SER A 76 -6.70 -3.89 -7.96
C SER A 76 -5.99 -4.66 -9.07
N ASN A 77 -6.55 -4.60 -10.28
CA ASN A 77 -5.97 -5.16 -11.50
C ASN A 77 -5.68 -4.00 -12.46
N TYR A 78 -4.41 -3.73 -12.75
CA TYR A 78 -4.01 -2.53 -13.49
C TYR A 78 -2.66 -2.69 -14.19
N TYR A 79 -2.35 -1.73 -15.06
CA TYR A 79 -1.02 -1.52 -15.61
C TYR A 79 -0.42 -0.27 -14.94
N CYS A 80 0.79 -0.39 -14.39
CA CYS A 80 1.48 0.76 -13.84
C CYS A 80 1.95 1.67 -14.98
N ASN A 81 1.59 2.96 -14.94
CA ASN A 81 1.99 3.94 -15.94
C ASN A 81 3.49 4.28 -15.90
N SER A 82 4.18 3.97 -14.80
CA SER A 82 5.61 4.27 -14.62
C SER A 82 6.52 3.11 -15.04
N CYS A 83 6.29 1.90 -14.51
CA CYS A 83 7.13 0.74 -14.82
C CYS A 83 6.59 -0.15 -15.95
N HIS A 84 5.38 0.15 -16.45
CA HIS A 84 4.69 -0.59 -17.51
C HIS A 84 4.41 -2.07 -17.20
N GLN A 85 4.52 -2.47 -15.94
CA GLN A 85 4.20 -3.84 -15.51
C GLN A 85 2.71 -4.00 -15.22
N LYS A 86 2.22 -5.22 -15.41
CA LYS A 86 0.85 -5.62 -15.08
C LYS A 86 0.80 -6.18 -13.67
N PHE A 87 -0.13 -5.68 -12.87
CA PHE A 87 -0.37 -6.15 -11.52
C PHE A 87 -1.77 -6.76 -11.41
N GLN A 88 -1.89 -7.81 -10.60
CA GLN A 88 -3.15 -8.51 -10.35
C GLN A 88 -3.36 -8.67 -8.85
N ASN A 89 -4.58 -8.37 -8.39
CA ASN A 89 -4.97 -8.39 -6.99
C ASN A 89 -3.98 -7.66 -6.05
N ALA A 90 -3.41 -6.55 -6.53
CA ALA A 90 -2.32 -5.85 -5.86
C ALA A 90 -2.78 -4.49 -5.31
N LEU A 91 -1.93 -3.90 -4.46
CA LEU A 91 -2.06 -2.50 -4.07
C LEU A 91 -1.75 -1.57 -5.24
N GLN A 92 -2.49 -0.46 -5.30
CA GLN A 92 -2.37 0.54 -6.36
C GLN A 92 -2.55 1.95 -5.78
N PHE A 93 -1.76 2.90 -6.26
CA PHE A 93 -2.10 4.32 -6.18
C PHE A 93 -2.78 4.75 -7.48
N GLY A 94 -4.10 4.97 -7.43
CA GLY A 94 -4.92 5.34 -8.58
C GLY A 94 -5.47 6.76 -8.48
N CYS A 95 -5.51 7.50 -9.58
CA CYS A 95 -6.20 8.78 -9.64
C CYS A 95 -7.68 8.55 -9.97
N GLY A 96 -8.61 8.97 -9.10
CA GLY A 96 -10.04 8.80 -9.35
C GLY A 96 -10.61 9.68 -10.49
N ARG A 97 -9.81 10.58 -11.07
CA ARG A 97 -10.23 11.54 -12.11
C ARG A 97 -9.47 11.38 -13.43
N CYS A 98 -8.38 10.64 -13.44
CA CYS A 98 -7.52 10.43 -14.59
C CYS A 98 -7.18 8.95 -14.69
N ASP A 99 -6.93 8.44 -15.89
CA ASP A 99 -6.50 7.05 -16.08
C ASP A 99 -4.99 6.88 -15.77
N LEU A 100 -4.62 7.22 -14.53
CA LEU A 100 -3.27 7.13 -14.01
C LEU A 100 -3.26 6.19 -12.81
N ASN A 101 -2.44 5.14 -12.94
CA ASN A 101 -2.30 4.05 -11.99
C ASN A 101 -0.81 3.80 -11.77
N MET A 102 -0.37 3.80 -10.52
CA MET A 102 1.01 3.49 -10.15
C MET A 102 1.03 2.39 -9.10
N ASP A 103 2.03 1.51 -9.19
CA ASP A 103 2.32 0.60 -8.08
C ASP A 103 2.92 1.35 -6.89
N VAL A 104 2.89 0.71 -5.73
CA VAL A 104 3.30 1.32 -4.45
C VAL A 104 4.76 1.79 -4.51
N GLU A 105 5.65 1.04 -5.14
CA GLU A 105 7.07 1.42 -5.24
C GLU A 105 7.22 2.62 -6.17
N CYS A 106 6.65 2.58 -7.37
CA CYS A 106 6.69 3.67 -8.33
C CYS A 106 6.09 4.98 -7.80
N ALA A 107 5.04 4.88 -7.00
CA ALA A 107 4.35 6.03 -6.43
C ALA A 107 5.11 6.68 -5.26
N LEU A 108 5.91 5.91 -4.53
CA LEU A 108 6.64 6.36 -3.34
C LEU A 108 8.12 6.67 -3.63
N ILE A 109 8.66 6.34 -4.81
CA ILE A 109 10.02 6.73 -5.19
C ILE A 109 10.14 8.25 -5.14
N PRO A 110 11.06 8.80 -4.32
CA PRO A 110 11.39 10.22 -4.38
C PRO A 110 12.05 10.48 -5.73
N HIS A 111 11.39 11.27 -6.58
CA HIS A 111 12.00 11.72 -7.83
C HIS A 111 13.25 12.51 -7.49
N ILE A 112 14.41 11.96 -7.84
CA ILE A 112 15.64 12.74 -7.91
C ILE A 112 15.38 13.78 -9.00
N THR A 113 15.13 15.01 -8.60
CA THR A 113 15.24 16.15 -9.52
C THR A 113 16.70 16.16 -9.96
N CYS A 114 16.95 15.80 -11.22
CA CYS A 114 18.19 16.16 -11.88
C CYS A 114 18.23 17.70 -11.94
N GLU A 115 18.73 18.33 -10.89
CA GLU A 115 19.18 19.71 -11.02
C GLU A 115 20.29 19.73 -12.07
N GLY A 116 20.14 20.65 -13.01
CA GLY A 116 20.73 20.57 -14.34
C GLY A 116 22.24 20.38 -14.33
N ARG A 117 22.72 19.48 -15.19
CA ARG A 117 24.03 19.68 -15.80
C ARG A 117 23.84 20.73 -16.88
N GLU A 118 24.12 21.98 -16.53
CA GLU A 118 24.41 23.01 -17.51
C GLU A 118 25.64 22.58 -18.33
N HIS A 119 25.58 22.91 -19.62
CA HIS A 119 26.51 22.52 -20.67
C HIS A 119 27.95 22.99 -20.45
#